data_AF-A0A0S7X4B3-F1
#
_entry.id   AF-A0A0S7X4B3-F1
#
_cell.length_a   1.000
_cell.length_b   1.000
_cell.length_c   1.000
_cell.angle_alpha   90.00
_cell.angle_beta   90.00
_cell.angle_gamma   90.00
#
_symmetry.space_group_name_H-M   'P 1'
#
loop_
_entity.id
_entity.type
_entity.pdbx_description
1 polymer ?
#
loop_
_entity_poly.entity_id
_entity_poly.type
_entity_poly.pdbx_seq_one_letter_code
_entity_poly.pdbx_strand_id
1 'polypeptide(L)'
;MIWINIFIFLICCVLLYFSGGWLVEALMRIAKYLGWREFVVSFFVMAFAASLPNLFVGIFSAVHKIPQLSLGDVIGGNIIDLTLAFALAILIGKTALPAPSRVVQTTTIFTTVISLLPLLLILDKKLSRGDGLILIIMFFVYIGWLFSKEERFKLVYDKKKLGVIKEFKKFIKDIGKVILALILLIAAGKGIVTSVKNFAEVLNWSIPLVGILIVGLGNSLPEIYFAISAAREGETWMVLGDLMGATIIPATLVLGIVSLIHPIEILDFSPFTISLSFIVISALFFLLVVRTGKKITKEEGYLLLELYIIFVLTQIILTK
;
A
#
# COMPACT_ATOMS: atom_id res chain seq x y z
N MET A 1 -1.11 0.69 30.64
CA MET A 1 -0.40 1.51 29.62
C MET A 1 -0.58 1.00 28.20
N ILE A 2 -0.51 -0.31 27.93
CA ILE A 2 -0.68 -0.87 26.57
C ILE A 2 -2.00 -0.47 25.86
N TRP A 3 -3.13 -0.46 26.59
CA TRP A 3 -4.44 -0.06 26.04
C TRP A 3 -4.47 1.36 25.48
N ILE A 4 -3.72 2.29 26.09
CA ILE A 4 -3.61 3.67 25.60
C ILE A 4 -2.85 3.69 24.27
N ASN A 5 -1.77 2.92 24.13
CA ASN A 5 -1.01 2.82 22.88
C ASN A 5 -1.81 2.12 21.77
N ILE A 6 -2.62 1.12 22.11
CA ILE A 6 -3.57 0.51 21.15
C ILE A 6 -4.56 1.56 20.63
N PHE A 7 -5.15 2.34 21.54
CA PHE A 7 -6.09 3.39 21.17
C PHE A 7 -5.44 4.49 20.31
N ILE A 8 -4.24 4.94 20.69
CA ILE A 8 -3.45 5.90 19.91
C ILE A 8 -3.14 5.33 18.53
N PHE A 9 -2.67 4.09 18.44
CA PHE A 9 -2.35 3.43 17.18
C PHE A 9 -3.57 3.39 16.24
N LEU A 10 -4.72 2.93 16.73
CA LEU A 10 -5.96 2.87 15.94
C LEU A 10 -6.39 4.26 15.45
N ILE A 11 -6.34 5.28 16.32
CA ILE A 11 -6.61 6.66 15.92
C ILE A 11 -5.62 7.13 14.85
N CYS A 12 -4.34 6.81 14.98
CA CYS A 12 -3.34 7.20 14.00
C CYS A 12 -3.55 6.52 12.64
N CYS A 13 -3.90 5.23 12.59
CA CYS A 13 -4.25 4.56 11.33
C CYS A 13 -5.44 5.24 10.65
N VAL A 14 -6.50 5.52 11.41
CA VAL A 14 -7.69 6.24 10.91
C VAL A 14 -7.32 7.63 10.41
N LEU A 15 -6.51 8.37 11.19
CA LEU A 15 -6.05 9.71 10.81
C LEU A 15 -5.21 9.67 9.54
N LEU A 16 -4.27 8.73 9.39
CA LEU A 16 -3.44 8.59 8.19
C LEU A 16 -4.31 8.38 6.94
N TYR A 17 -5.27 7.47 7.00
CA TYR A 17 -6.17 7.21 5.89
C TYR A 17 -6.95 8.46 5.47
N PHE A 18 -7.68 9.08 6.40
CA PHE A 18 -8.52 10.24 6.06
C PHE A 18 -7.69 11.46 5.65
N SER A 19 -6.58 11.73 6.33
CA SER A 19 -5.72 12.88 5.99
C SER A 19 -4.97 12.67 4.67
N GLY A 20 -4.57 11.44 4.34
CA GLY A 20 -4.01 11.09 3.04
C GLY A 20 -5.02 11.35 1.91
N GLY A 21 -6.26 10.89 2.07
CA GLY A 21 -7.35 11.17 1.13
C GLY A 21 -7.61 12.66 0.95
N TRP A 22 -7.71 13.41 2.06
CA TRP A 22 -7.90 14.87 2.00
C TRP A 22 -6.74 15.60 1.32
N LEU A 23 -5.50 15.16 1.54
CA LEU A 23 -4.32 15.72 0.91
C LEU A 23 -4.41 15.55 -0.61
N VAL A 24 -4.66 14.33 -1.09
CA VAL A 24 -4.79 14.08 -2.53
C VAL A 24 -5.92 14.90 -3.12
N GLU A 25 -7.11 14.86 -2.53
CA GLU A 25 -8.25 15.63 -3.02
C GLU A 25 -7.97 17.13 -3.13
N ALA A 26 -7.27 17.71 -2.13
CA ALA A 26 -6.95 19.12 -2.13
C ALA A 26 -5.88 19.45 -3.18
N LEU A 27 -4.82 18.64 -3.30
CA LEU A 27 -3.80 18.77 -4.35
C LEU A 27 -4.42 18.69 -5.74
N MET A 28 -5.41 17.83 -5.91
CA MET A 28 -6.15 17.66 -7.17
C MET A 28 -6.96 18.90 -7.56
N ARG A 29 -7.65 19.52 -6.60
CA ARG A 29 -8.40 20.76 -6.84
C ARG A 29 -7.46 21.93 -7.13
N ILE A 30 -6.33 22.01 -6.43
CA ILE A 30 -5.26 22.98 -6.67
C ILE A 30 -4.69 22.82 -8.08
N ALA A 31 -4.31 21.60 -8.47
CA ALA A 31 -3.73 21.35 -9.78
C ALA A 31 -4.72 21.67 -10.93
N LYS A 32 -6.01 21.35 -10.76
CA LYS A 32 -7.07 21.76 -11.70
C LYS A 32 -7.19 23.28 -11.80
N TYR A 33 -7.14 24.00 -10.67
CA TYR A 33 -7.17 25.47 -10.66
C TYR A 33 -5.95 26.09 -11.36
N LEU A 34 -4.76 25.50 -11.18
CA LEU A 34 -3.52 25.92 -11.83
C LEU A 34 -3.44 25.55 -13.32
N GLY A 35 -4.50 24.95 -13.89
CA GLY A 35 -4.54 24.57 -15.29
C GLY A 35 -3.62 23.40 -15.65
N TRP A 36 -3.27 22.56 -14.68
CA TRP A 36 -2.47 21.37 -14.95
C TRP A 36 -3.24 20.38 -15.83
N ARG A 37 -2.50 19.62 -16.63
CA ARG A 37 -3.09 18.58 -17.49
C ARG A 37 -3.77 17.53 -16.61
N GLU A 38 -5.00 17.16 -16.99
CA GLU A 38 -5.83 16.17 -16.28
C GLU A 38 -5.13 14.82 -16.09
N PHE A 39 -4.22 14.49 -17.01
CA PHE A 39 -3.33 13.35 -16.91
C PHE A 39 -2.40 13.39 -15.69
N VAL A 40 -1.72 14.52 -15.44
CA VAL A 40 -0.81 14.69 -14.29
C VAL A 40 -1.59 14.57 -12.99
N VAL A 41 -2.76 15.19 -12.99
CA VAL A 41 -3.73 15.19 -11.90
C VAL A 41 -4.18 13.74 -11.61
N SER A 42 -4.62 12.98 -12.62
CA SER A 42 -5.02 11.57 -12.46
C SER A 42 -3.86 10.67 -12.02
N PHE A 43 -2.65 10.90 -12.51
CA PHE A 43 -1.44 10.19 -12.08
C PHE A 43 -1.21 10.33 -10.57
N PHE A 44 -1.24 11.56 -10.04
CA PHE A 44 -1.01 11.77 -8.61
C PHE A 44 -2.09 11.12 -7.74
N VAL A 45 -3.35 11.06 -8.19
CA VAL A 45 -4.38 10.29 -7.47
C VAL A 45 -4.04 8.82 -7.43
N MET A 46 -3.81 8.22 -8.59
CA MET A 46 -3.61 6.78 -8.70
C MET A 46 -2.33 6.33 -8.00
N ALA A 47 -1.26 7.13 -8.07
CA ALA A 47 0.05 6.76 -7.54
C ALA A 47 0.26 7.11 -6.06
N PHE A 48 -0.48 8.06 -5.48
CA PHE A 48 -0.21 8.52 -4.11
C PHE A 48 -1.38 8.33 -3.15
N ALA A 49 -2.63 8.25 -3.59
CA ALA A 49 -3.76 8.25 -2.65
C ALA A 49 -3.74 7.08 -1.68
N ALA A 50 -3.55 5.86 -2.19
CA ALA A 50 -3.53 4.65 -1.37
C ALA A 50 -2.23 4.52 -0.55
N SER A 51 -1.09 4.93 -1.09
CA SER A 51 0.21 4.66 -0.47
C SER A 51 0.77 5.80 0.38
N LEU A 52 0.04 6.93 0.51
CA LEU A 52 0.41 8.03 1.39
C LEU A 52 0.56 7.59 2.86
N PRO A 53 -0.38 6.82 3.45
CA PRO A 53 -0.19 6.25 4.79
C PRO A 53 1.15 5.52 4.94
N ASN A 54 1.48 4.58 4.05
CA ASN A 54 2.76 3.86 4.08
C ASN A 54 3.96 4.79 3.88
N LEU A 55 3.85 5.77 2.98
CA LEU A 55 4.93 6.75 2.75
C LEU A 55 5.23 7.53 4.03
N PHE A 56 4.20 8.00 4.74
CA PHE A 56 4.39 8.74 5.98
C PHE A 56 4.90 7.82 7.10
N VAL A 57 4.34 6.62 7.29
CA VAL A 57 4.90 5.65 8.25
C VAL A 57 6.36 5.34 7.94
N GLY A 58 6.69 5.14 6.66
CA GLY A 58 8.04 4.88 6.18
C GLY A 58 9.01 6.00 6.50
N ILE A 59 8.72 7.22 6.04
CA ILE A 59 9.56 8.41 6.30
C ILE A 59 9.76 8.61 7.81
N PHE A 60 8.68 8.52 8.60
CA PHE A 60 8.78 8.72 10.05
C PHE A 60 9.59 7.62 10.72
N SER A 61 9.47 6.36 10.29
CA SER A 61 10.29 5.27 10.81
C SER A 61 11.78 5.47 10.52
N ALA A 62 12.12 5.95 9.32
CA ALA A 62 13.50 6.22 8.91
C ALA A 62 14.12 7.38 9.71
N VAL A 63 13.39 8.49 9.84
CA VAL A 63 13.81 9.66 10.62
C VAL A 63 14.01 9.31 12.10
N HIS A 64 13.19 8.40 12.64
CA HIS A 64 13.29 7.93 14.02
C HIS A 64 14.23 6.72 14.21
N LYS A 65 15.07 6.41 13.21
CA LYS A 65 16.12 5.36 13.23
C LYS A 65 15.59 3.94 13.46
N ILE A 66 14.38 3.64 12.98
CA ILE A 66 13.80 2.29 12.98
C ILE A 66 13.23 1.91 11.60
N PRO A 67 13.99 2.07 10.49
CA PRO A 67 13.46 1.90 9.14
C PRO A 67 13.02 0.45 8.84
N GLN A 68 13.44 -0.52 9.66
CA GLN A 68 12.95 -1.91 9.60
C GLN A 68 11.43 -1.99 9.82
N LEU A 69 10.84 -1.02 10.52
CA LEU A 69 9.39 -0.89 10.64
C LEU A 69 8.73 -0.71 9.27
N SER A 70 9.27 0.17 8.42
CA SER A 70 8.73 0.39 7.08
C SER A 70 8.82 -0.87 6.22
N LEU A 71 9.92 -1.60 6.35
CA LEU A 71 10.09 -2.86 5.62
C LEU A 71 9.05 -3.90 6.08
N GLY A 72 8.85 -4.01 7.40
CA GLY A 72 7.83 -4.89 7.97
C GLY A 72 6.43 -4.49 7.52
N ASP A 73 6.08 -3.21 7.59
CA ASP A 73 4.80 -2.65 7.14
C ASP A 73 4.51 -3.01 5.67
N VAL A 74 5.46 -2.75 4.78
CA VAL A 74 5.30 -3.03 3.34
C VAL A 74 5.17 -4.52 3.04
N ILE A 75 5.96 -5.36 3.69
CA ILE A 75 5.90 -6.82 3.49
C ILE A 75 4.61 -7.40 4.06
N GLY A 76 4.20 -6.95 5.25
CA GLY A 76 2.94 -7.33 5.87
C GLY A 76 1.74 -6.93 5.02
N GLY A 77 1.71 -5.68 4.56
CA GLY A 77 0.71 -5.17 3.63
C GLY A 77 0.65 -5.99 2.35
N ASN A 78 1.80 -6.32 1.74
CA ASN A 78 1.83 -7.14 0.53
C ASN A 78 1.19 -8.53 0.74
N ILE A 79 1.45 -9.16 1.88
CA ILE A 79 0.85 -10.46 2.18
C ILE A 79 -0.65 -10.31 2.38
N ILE A 80 -1.08 -9.30 3.12
CA ILE A 80 -2.50 -9.01 3.38
C ILE A 80 -3.24 -8.74 2.07
N ASP A 81 -2.69 -7.92 1.20
CA ASP A 81 -3.29 -7.57 -0.08
C ASP A 81 -3.43 -8.81 -0.97
N LEU A 82 -2.37 -9.63 -1.05
CA LEU A 82 -2.36 -10.87 -1.83
C LEU A 82 -3.20 -12.00 -1.22
N THR A 83 -3.51 -11.96 0.07
CA THR A 83 -4.25 -13.04 0.75
C THR A 83 -5.56 -12.55 1.30
N LEU A 84 -5.55 -11.94 2.48
CA LEU A 84 -6.73 -11.52 3.24
C LEU A 84 -7.65 -10.58 2.44
N ALA A 85 -7.10 -9.54 1.81
CA ALA A 85 -7.90 -8.55 1.08
C ALA A 85 -8.59 -9.19 -0.14
N PHE A 86 -7.84 -9.93 -0.96
CA PHE A 86 -8.41 -10.72 -2.06
C PHE A 86 -9.46 -11.72 -1.56
N ALA A 87 -9.14 -12.50 -0.53
CA ALA A 87 -10.04 -13.51 0.04
C ALA A 87 -11.36 -12.89 0.47
N LEU A 88 -11.31 -11.81 1.26
CA LEU A 88 -12.50 -11.12 1.73
C LEU A 88 -13.30 -10.50 0.58
N ALA A 89 -12.63 -9.89 -0.40
CA ALA A 89 -13.28 -9.35 -1.59
C ALA A 89 -14.07 -10.43 -2.36
N ILE A 90 -13.51 -11.62 -2.52
CA ILE A 90 -14.16 -12.74 -3.23
C ILE A 90 -15.30 -13.35 -2.40
N LEU A 91 -15.07 -13.61 -1.11
CA LEU A 91 -16.02 -14.30 -0.24
C LEU A 91 -17.26 -13.44 0.03
N ILE A 92 -17.06 -12.14 0.23
CA ILE A 92 -18.12 -11.16 0.50
C ILE A 92 -18.71 -10.60 -0.81
N GLY A 93 -17.96 -10.68 -1.91
CA GLY A 93 -18.42 -10.32 -3.25
C GLY A 93 -19.64 -11.13 -3.71
N LYS A 94 -20.45 -10.51 -4.58
CA LYS A 94 -21.70 -11.12 -5.06
C LYS A 94 -21.47 -12.23 -6.09
N THR A 95 -20.36 -12.18 -6.82
CA THR A 95 -20.04 -13.09 -7.92
C THR A 95 -18.55 -13.40 -7.94
N ALA A 96 -18.18 -14.51 -8.59
CA ALA A 96 -16.79 -14.83 -8.90
C ALA A 96 -16.16 -13.67 -9.69
N LEU A 97 -14.98 -13.22 -9.29
CA LEU A 97 -14.26 -12.11 -9.93
C LEU A 97 -13.77 -12.59 -11.30
N PRO A 98 -14.29 -12.07 -12.42
CA PRO A 98 -13.79 -12.45 -13.74
C PRO A 98 -12.39 -11.91 -13.92
N ALA A 99 -11.46 -12.75 -14.37
CA ALA A 99 -10.10 -12.39 -14.77
C ALA A 99 -9.89 -12.67 -16.27
N PRO A 100 -10.70 -12.09 -17.20
CA PRO A 100 -10.80 -12.61 -18.56
C PRO A 100 -9.73 -12.03 -19.50
N SER A 101 -9.10 -10.91 -19.13
CA SER A 101 -8.23 -10.19 -20.06
C SER A 101 -6.76 -10.58 -19.92
N ARG A 102 -6.08 -10.73 -21.06
CA ARG A 102 -4.62 -10.91 -21.16
C ARG A 102 -3.83 -9.80 -20.42
N VAL A 103 -4.46 -8.63 -20.25
CA VAL A 103 -3.91 -7.49 -19.50
C VAL A 103 -3.89 -7.79 -18.00
N VAL A 104 -4.97 -8.30 -17.40
CA VAL A 104 -4.98 -8.72 -15.99
C VAL A 104 -3.84 -9.71 -15.74
N GLN A 105 -3.72 -10.74 -16.57
CA GLN A 105 -2.71 -11.79 -16.38
C GLN A 105 -1.28 -11.26 -16.44
N THR A 106 -1.00 -10.40 -17.42
CA THR A 106 0.34 -9.82 -17.60
C THR A 106 0.68 -8.86 -16.47
N THR A 107 -0.27 -8.03 -16.05
CA THR A 107 -0.05 -7.06 -14.99
C THR A 107 0.11 -7.78 -13.63
N THR A 108 -0.66 -8.82 -13.33
CA THR A 108 -0.51 -9.62 -12.08
C THR A 108 0.87 -10.29 -11.97
N ILE A 109 1.40 -10.85 -13.07
CA ILE A 109 2.76 -11.39 -13.13
C ILE A 109 3.78 -10.30 -12.82
N PHE A 110 3.67 -9.13 -13.46
CA PHE A 110 4.59 -8.01 -13.26
C PHE A 110 4.54 -7.48 -11.83
N THR A 111 3.35 -7.29 -11.27
CA THR A 111 3.15 -6.83 -9.87
C THR A 111 3.78 -7.79 -8.89
N THR A 112 3.57 -9.09 -9.08
CA THR A 112 4.18 -10.13 -8.27
C THR A 112 5.71 -10.02 -8.28
N VAL A 113 6.31 -9.94 -9.46
CA VAL A 113 7.78 -9.86 -9.61
C VAL A 113 8.34 -8.58 -8.96
N ILE A 114 7.67 -7.44 -9.17
CA ILE A 114 8.10 -6.16 -8.60
C ILE A 114 7.96 -6.16 -7.07
N SER A 115 6.90 -6.76 -6.52
CA SER A 115 6.70 -6.86 -5.07
C SER A 115 7.77 -7.70 -4.37
N LEU A 116 8.39 -8.64 -5.09
CA LEU A 116 9.52 -9.46 -4.60
C LEU A 116 10.87 -8.75 -4.70
N LEU A 117 10.97 -7.66 -5.48
CA LEU A 117 12.26 -6.98 -5.72
C LEU A 117 12.95 -6.50 -4.43
N PRO A 118 12.27 -5.85 -3.46
CA PRO A 118 12.92 -5.44 -2.22
C PRO A 118 13.47 -6.62 -1.42
N LEU A 119 12.79 -7.76 -1.48
CA LEU A 119 13.19 -9.00 -0.81
C LEU A 119 14.42 -9.65 -1.46
N LEU A 120 14.59 -9.47 -2.77
CA LEU A 120 15.79 -9.93 -3.50
C LEU A 120 17.00 -9.03 -3.21
N LEU A 121 16.78 -7.71 -3.15
CA LEU A 121 17.86 -6.75 -2.88
C LEU A 121 18.42 -6.89 -1.46
N ILE A 122 17.59 -7.33 -0.50
CA ILE A 122 17.95 -7.44 0.91
C ILE A 122 18.54 -8.80 1.31
N LEU A 123 18.87 -9.67 0.35
CA LEU A 123 19.45 -10.99 0.64
C LEU A 123 20.80 -10.92 1.36
N ASP A 124 21.53 -9.82 1.19
CA ASP A 124 22.74 -9.47 1.94
C ASP A 124 22.45 -8.90 3.35
N LYS A 125 21.18 -8.95 3.78
CA LYS A 125 20.60 -8.40 5.02
C LYS A 125 20.60 -6.87 5.10
N LYS A 126 20.81 -6.17 3.97
CA LYS A 126 20.87 -4.72 3.94
C LYS A 126 20.16 -4.14 2.72
N LEU A 127 19.22 -3.24 2.95
CA LEU A 127 18.69 -2.39 1.89
C LEU A 127 19.46 -1.06 1.91
N SER A 128 20.44 -0.96 1.00
CA SER A 128 21.33 0.19 0.90
C SER A 128 20.66 1.38 0.19
N ARG A 129 21.34 2.53 0.18
CA ARG A 129 20.90 3.68 -0.64
C ARG A 129 20.91 3.37 -2.13
N GLY A 130 21.83 2.51 -2.58
CA GLY A 130 21.90 2.06 -3.97
C GLY A 130 20.65 1.25 -4.34
N ASP A 131 20.25 0.32 -3.48
CA ASP A 131 19.01 -0.44 -3.63
C ASP A 131 17.79 0.47 -3.64
N GLY A 132 17.79 1.48 -2.76
CA GLY A 132 16.75 2.51 -2.76
C GLY A 132 16.60 3.25 -4.09
N LEU A 133 17.72 3.60 -4.74
CA LEU A 133 17.69 4.19 -6.09
C LEU A 133 17.12 3.21 -7.12
N ILE A 134 17.52 1.94 -7.07
CA ILE A 134 17.00 0.91 -7.98
C ILE A 134 15.48 0.79 -7.84
N LEU A 135 14.96 0.74 -6.61
CA LEU A 135 13.52 0.68 -6.33
C LEU A 135 12.76 1.89 -6.87
N ILE A 136 13.29 3.11 -6.71
CA ILE A 136 12.69 4.33 -7.25
C ILE A 136 12.72 4.34 -8.78
N ILE A 137 13.81 3.92 -9.40
CA ILE A 137 13.90 3.80 -10.86
C ILE A 137 12.85 2.81 -11.37
N MET A 138 12.71 1.66 -10.70
CA MET A 138 11.70 0.66 -11.05
C MET A 138 10.27 1.16 -10.88
N PHE A 139 9.99 1.99 -9.87
CA PHE A 139 8.71 2.69 -9.75
C PHE A 139 8.42 3.55 -11.00
N PHE A 140 9.37 4.39 -11.42
CA PHE A 140 9.18 5.24 -12.61
C PHE A 140 9.06 4.42 -13.91
N VAL A 141 9.80 3.31 -14.03
CA VAL A 141 9.67 2.38 -15.16
C VAL A 141 8.27 1.75 -15.19
N TYR A 142 7.77 1.27 -14.04
CA TYR A 142 6.44 0.70 -13.93
C TYR A 142 5.34 1.71 -14.32
N ILE A 143 5.44 2.92 -13.76
CA ILE A 143 4.51 4.02 -14.07
C ILE A 143 4.57 4.37 -15.57
N GLY A 144 5.78 4.49 -16.15
CA GLY A 144 5.94 4.76 -17.57
C GLY A 144 5.33 3.66 -18.46
N TRP A 145 5.50 2.39 -18.08
CA TRP A 145 4.88 1.26 -18.78
C TRP A 145 3.35 1.27 -18.67
N LEU A 146 2.82 1.52 -17.47
CA LEU A 146 1.37 1.61 -17.23
C LEU A 146 0.75 2.68 -18.13
N PHE A 147 1.40 3.83 -18.24
CA PHE A 147 0.96 4.92 -19.12
C PHE A 147 1.10 4.64 -20.61
N SER A 148 2.10 3.87 -21.02
CA SER A 148 2.25 3.44 -22.41
C SER A 148 1.12 2.50 -22.87
N LYS A 149 0.36 1.90 -21.95
CA LYS A 149 -0.69 0.91 -22.24
C LYS A 149 -2.09 1.49 -22.32
N GLU A 150 -2.29 2.78 -22.05
CA GLU A 150 -3.62 3.38 -22.01
C GLU A 150 -3.85 4.44 -23.10
N GLU A 151 -4.80 4.15 -24.00
CA GLU A 151 -5.65 5.14 -24.67
C GLU A 151 -6.72 5.75 -23.72
N ARG A 152 -6.64 5.50 -22.40
CA ARG A 152 -7.68 5.84 -21.39
C ARG A 152 -7.51 7.17 -20.67
N PHE A 153 -6.85 8.14 -21.27
CA PHE A 153 -6.87 9.53 -20.78
C PHE A 153 -7.40 10.49 -21.85
N LYS A 154 -8.65 10.26 -22.27
CA LYS A 154 -9.47 11.25 -22.98
C LYS A 154 -10.76 11.51 -22.19
N LEU A 155 -10.63 12.10 -21.02
CA LEU A 155 -11.71 12.92 -20.50
C LEU A 155 -11.19 14.34 -20.56
N VAL A 156 -11.87 15.14 -21.38
CA VAL A 156 -11.77 16.60 -21.36
C VAL A 156 -12.98 17.02 -20.55
N TYR A 157 -12.80 17.27 -19.25
CA TYR A 157 -13.91 17.85 -18.49
C TYR A 157 -14.09 19.31 -18.88
N ASP A 158 -15.31 19.61 -19.31
CA ASP A 158 -15.74 20.89 -19.84
C ASP A 158 -15.54 22.00 -18.80
N LYS A 159 -14.91 23.11 -19.21
CA LYS A 159 -14.69 24.29 -18.37
C LYS A 159 -16.05 24.93 -18.10
N LYS A 160 -16.74 24.51 -17.04
CA LYS A 160 -17.80 25.34 -16.44
C LYS A 160 -17.16 26.58 -15.85
N LYS A 161 -17.32 27.72 -16.54
CA LYS A 161 -16.97 29.06 -16.04
C LYS A 161 -17.73 29.35 -14.75
N LEU A 162 -17.11 29.08 -13.60
CA LEU A 162 -17.52 29.65 -12.32
C LEU A 162 -16.76 30.96 -12.09
N GLY A 163 -17.39 31.93 -11.42
CA GLY A 163 -16.83 33.27 -11.24
C GLY A 163 -15.47 33.28 -10.50
N VAL A 164 -14.54 34.11 -10.99
CA VAL A 164 -13.12 34.21 -10.59
C VAL A 164 -12.91 34.31 -9.07
N ILE A 165 -13.74 35.09 -8.37
CA ILE A 165 -13.63 35.30 -6.91
C ILE A 165 -13.98 34.02 -6.13
N LYS A 166 -14.95 33.23 -6.63
CA LYS A 166 -15.39 31.98 -5.99
C LYS A 166 -14.34 30.87 -6.17
N GLU A 167 -13.59 30.90 -7.26
CA GLU A 167 -12.48 29.97 -7.49
C GLU A 167 -11.26 30.29 -6.62
N PHE A 168 -10.88 31.56 -6.48
CA PHE A 168 -9.76 31.96 -5.61
C PHE A 168 -10.01 31.61 -4.12
N LYS A 169 -11.23 31.84 -3.60
CA LYS A 169 -11.57 31.45 -2.22
C LYS A 169 -11.52 29.93 -2.01
N LYS A 170 -11.90 29.13 -3.02
CA LYS A 170 -11.78 27.67 -2.97
C LYS A 170 -10.32 27.24 -2.98
N PHE A 171 -9.49 27.85 -3.83
CA PHE A 171 -8.06 27.59 -3.89
C PHE A 171 -7.35 27.81 -2.54
N ILE A 172 -7.59 28.96 -1.89
CA ILE A 172 -7.02 29.24 -0.55
C ILE A 172 -7.52 28.22 0.50
N LYS A 173 -8.81 27.84 0.45
CA LYS A 173 -9.34 26.79 1.33
C LYS A 173 -8.65 25.45 1.09
N ASP A 174 -8.35 25.10 -0.15
CA ASP A 174 -7.65 23.87 -0.48
C ASP A 174 -6.18 23.90 -0.01
N ILE A 175 -5.50 25.05 -0.09
CA ILE A 175 -4.17 25.22 0.52
C ILE A 175 -4.24 24.97 2.04
N GLY A 176 -5.23 25.56 2.72
CA GLY A 176 -5.44 25.33 4.16
C GLY A 176 -5.68 23.85 4.49
N LYS A 177 -6.45 23.14 3.65
CA LYS A 177 -6.66 21.69 3.79
C LYS A 177 -5.37 20.89 3.58
N VAL A 178 -4.54 21.24 2.61
CA VAL A 178 -3.23 20.59 2.39
C VAL A 178 -2.37 20.73 3.64
N ILE A 179 -2.25 21.94 4.20
CA ILE A 179 -1.44 22.18 5.41
C ILE A 179 -1.99 21.37 6.59
N LEU A 180 -3.31 21.39 6.82
CA LEU A 180 -3.93 20.62 7.89
C LEU A 180 -3.70 19.11 7.71
N ALA A 181 -3.87 18.60 6.49
CA ALA A 181 -3.66 17.20 6.18
C ALA A 181 -2.21 16.77 6.44
N LEU A 182 -1.23 17.58 6.04
CA LEU A 182 0.18 17.33 6.31
C LEU A 182 0.48 17.31 7.81
N ILE A 183 -0.07 18.25 8.60
CA ILE A 183 0.09 18.25 10.06
C ILE A 183 -0.47 16.97 10.69
N LEU A 184 -1.66 16.53 10.25
CA LEU A 184 -2.29 15.30 10.73
C LEU A 184 -1.49 14.06 10.34
N LEU A 185 -1.00 13.98 9.10
CA LEU A 185 -0.15 12.89 8.62
C LEU A 185 1.15 12.78 9.44
N ILE A 186 1.79 13.92 9.72
CA ILE A 186 2.99 14.01 10.56
C ILE A 186 2.71 13.53 11.98
N ALA A 187 1.61 14.02 12.58
CA ALA A 187 1.23 13.64 13.94
C ALA A 187 0.93 12.14 14.03
N ALA A 188 0.21 11.60 13.05
CA ALA A 188 -0.16 10.19 13.01
C ALA A 188 1.06 9.28 12.76
N GLY A 189 1.97 9.64 11.85
CA GLY A 189 3.22 8.89 11.64
C GLY A 189 4.08 8.81 12.90
N LYS A 190 4.22 9.92 13.64
CA LYS A 190 4.90 9.93 14.95
C LYS A 190 4.17 9.06 15.99
N GLY A 191 2.84 9.10 16.02
CA GLY A 191 2.01 8.29 16.91
C GLY A 191 2.17 6.79 16.65
N ILE A 192 2.21 6.36 15.39
CA ILE A 192 2.46 4.96 15.00
C ILE A 192 3.84 4.52 15.46
N VAL A 193 4.90 5.28 15.14
CA VAL A 193 6.27 4.95 15.56
C VAL A 193 6.38 4.79 17.07
N THR A 194 5.73 5.67 17.84
CA THR A 194 5.73 5.61 19.30
C THR A 194 4.98 4.37 19.82
N SER A 195 3.82 4.07 19.24
CA SER A 195 3.00 2.91 19.62
C SER A 195 3.71 1.60 19.30
N VAL A 196 4.37 1.51 18.14
CA VAL A 196 5.15 0.35 17.70
C VAL A 196 6.29 0.05 18.65
N LYS A 197 7.05 1.06 19.10
CA LYS A 197 8.12 0.86 20.08
C LYS A 197 7.57 0.27 21.38
N ASN A 198 6.42 0.77 21.85
CA ASN A 198 5.78 0.20 23.03
C ASN A 198 5.26 -1.23 22.80
N PHE A 199 4.70 -1.53 21.63
CA PHE A 199 4.25 -2.88 21.30
C PHE A 199 5.42 -3.86 21.25
N ALA A 200 6.54 -3.46 20.63
CA ALA A 200 7.76 -4.26 20.60
C ALA A 200 8.25 -4.59 22.02
N GLU A 201 8.29 -3.61 22.92
CA GLU A 201 8.70 -3.80 24.31
C GLU A 201 7.73 -4.69 25.10
N VAL A 202 6.41 -4.45 25.02
CA VAL A 202 5.41 -5.17 25.82
C VAL A 202 5.18 -6.60 25.33
N LEU A 203 5.23 -6.82 24.02
CA LEU A 203 5.06 -8.15 23.42
C LEU A 203 6.37 -8.95 23.39
N ASN A 204 7.50 -8.29 23.69
CA ASN A 204 8.85 -8.79 23.45
C ASN A 204 9.03 -9.25 22.00
N TRP A 205 8.55 -8.43 21.06
CA TRP A 205 8.62 -8.70 19.61
C TRP A 205 9.64 -7.79 18.96
N SER A 206 10.26 -8.26 17.89
CA SER A 206 11.10 -7.40 17.06
C SER A 206 10.26 -6.32 16.35
N ILE A 207 10.83 -5.13 16.15
CA ILE A 207 10.18 -4.04 15.40
C ILE A 207 9.72 -4.51 14.00
N PRO A 208 10.51 -5.29 13.23
CA PRO A 208 10.06 -5.93 12.00
C PRO A 208 8.75 -6.71 12.15
N LEU A 209 8.65 -7.56 13.17
CA LEU A 209 7.49 -8.43 13.38
C LEU A 209 6.23 -7.62 13.71
N VAL A 210 6.37 -6.58 14.54
CA VAL A 210 5.29 -5.62 14.80
C VAL A 210 4.87 -4.91 13.51
N GLY A 211 5.83 -4.53 12.67
CA GLY A 211 5.58 -3.97 11.35
C GLY A 211 4.75 -4.90 10.46
N ILE A 212 5.17 -6.16 10.36
CA ILE A 212 4.52 -7.19 9.53
C ILE A 212 3.09 -7.46 9.98
N LEU A 213 2.88 -7.73 11.28
CA LEU A 213 1.60 -8.25 11.77
C LEU A 213 0.61 -7.16 12.21
N ILE A 214 1.10 -6.04 12.76
CA ILE A 214 0.24 -5.02 13.37
C ILE A 214 0.14 -3.80 12.46
N VAL A 215 1.27 -3.24 12.02
CA VAL A 215 1.25 -2.02 11.19
C VAL A 215 0.75 -2.30 9.78
N GLY A 216 1.25 -3.35 9.14
CA GLY A 216 0.78 -3.78 7.82
C GLY A 216 -0.73 -4.02 7.82
N LEU A 217 -1.27 -4.69 8.84
CA LEU A 217 -2.72 -4.87 8.97
C LEU A 217 -3.46 -3.56 9.18
N GLY A 218 -2.99 -2.70 10.08
CA GLY A 218 -3.63 -1.41 10.35
C GLY A 218 -3.67 -0.51 9.12
N ASN A 219 -2.60 -0.52 8.32
CA ASN A 219 -2.50 0.27 7.09
C ASN A 219 -3.33 -0.33 5.95
N SER A 220 -3.49 -1.66 5.84
CA SER A 220 -4.27 -2.32 4.78
C SER A 220 -5.79 -2.40 5.06
N LEU A 221 -6.28 -1.97 6.23
CA LEU A 221 -7.73 -2.00 6.52
C LEU A 221 -8.59 -1.21 5.51
N PRO A 222 -8.19 0.01 5.09
CA PRO A 222 -8.92 0.75 4.07
C PRO A 222 -8.96 0.07 2.70
N GLU A 223 -7.86 -0.56 2.29
CA GLU A 223 -7.69 -1.31 1.04
C GLU A 223 -8.59 -2.56 1.08
N ILE A 224 -8.61 -3.30 2.19
CA ILE A 224 -9.56 -4.39 2.40
C ILE A 224 -11.00 -3.90 2.24
N TYR A 225 -11.35 -2.77 2.85
CA TYR A 225 -12.68 -2.19 2.72
C TYR A 225 -13.02 -1.81 1.27
N PHE A 226 -12.10 -1.15 0.57
CA PHE A 226 -12.28 -0.76 -0.82
C PHE A 226 -12.44 -1.99 -1.72
N ALA A 227 -11.57 -2.99 -1.59
CA ALA A 227 -11.61 -4.24 -2.33
C ALA A 227 -12.95 -4.97 -2.13
N ILE A 228 -13.44 -5.05 -0.88
CA ILE A 228 -14.77 -5.61 -0.58
C ILE A 228 -15.89 -4.79 -1.25
N SER A 229 -15.82 -3.46 -1.16
CA SER A 229 -16.84 -2.57 -1.75
C SER A 229 -16.90 -2.71 -3.26
N ALA A 230 -15.76 -2.63 -3.94
CA ALA A 230 -15.66 -2.79 -5.39
C ALA A 230 -16.11 -4.19 -5.85
N ALA A 231 -15.74 -5.25 -5.11
CA ALA A 231 -16.19 -6.60 -5.41
C ALA A 231 -17.71 -6.78 -5.28
N ARG A 232 -18.36 -6.10 -4.32
CA ARG A 232 -19.83 -6.10 -4.18
C ARG A 232 -20.55 -5.41 -5.33
N GLU A 233 -19.89 -4.45 -5.97
CA GLU A 233 -20.37 -3.75 -7.16
C GLU A 233 -20.05 -4.51 -8.46
N GLY A 234 -19.23 -5.57 -8.40
CA GLY A 234 -18.81 -6.34 -9.57
C GLY A 234 -17.64 -5.70 -10.33
N GLU A 235 -17.05 -4.63 -9.78
CA GLU A 235 -15.96 -3.84 -10.37
C GLU A 235 -14.60 -4.54 -10.19
N THR A 236 -14.44 -5.70 -10.82
CA THR A 236 -13.24 -6.56 -10.63
C THR A 236 -11.94 -5.86 -11.03
N TRP A 237 -12.00 -4.98 -12.02
CA TRP A 237 -10.84 -4.19 -12.42
C TRP A 237 -10.39 -3.19 -11.36
N MET A 238 -11.32 -2.64 -10.58
CA MET A 238 -11.00 -1.75 -9.47
C MET A 238 -10.35 -2.52 -8.32
N VAL A 239 -10.86 -3.71 -7.99
CA VAL A 239 -10.27 -4.60 -6.98
C VAL A 239 -8.82 -4.93 -7.33
N LEU A 240 -8.60 -5.39 -8.57
CA LEU A 240 -7.26 -5.75 -9.03
C LEU A 240 -6.34 -4.52 -9.06
N GLY A 241 -6.79 -3.41 -9.63
CA GLY A 241 -5.99 -2.19 -9.73
C GLY A 241 -5.55 -1.64 -8.37
N ASP A 242 -6.45 -1.65 -7.39
CA ASP A 242 -6.19 -1.19 -6.02
C ASP A 242 -5.14 -2.07 -5.33
N LEU A 243 -5.36 -3.38 -5.25
CA LEU A 243 -4.43 -4.31 -4.59
C LEU A 243 -3.06 -4.35 -5.29
N MET A 244 -3.01 -4.11 -6.60
CA MET A 244 -1.75 -4.04 -7.34
C MET A 244 -0.99 -2.72 -7.08
N GLY A 245 -1.72 -1.61 -6.96
CA GLY A 245 -1.13 -0.33 -6.56
C GLY A 245 -0.62 -0.37 -5.12
N ALA A 246 -1.43 -0.91 -4.21
CA ALA A 246 -1.13 -1.08 -2.80
C ALA A 246 0.09 -1.98 -2.54
N THR A 247 0.43 -2.88 -3.47
CA THR A 247 1.63 -3.73 -3.37
C THR A 247 2.86 -3.12 -4.02
N ILE A 248 2.73 -2.57 -5.24
CA ILE A 248 3.89 -2.07 -6.01
C ILE A 248 4.45 -0.79 -5.41
N ILE A 249 3.58 0.17 -5.10
CA ILE A 249 4.03 1.53 -4.75
C ILE A 249 4.76 1.52 -3.40
N PRO A 250 4.27 0.83 -2.35
CA PRO A 250 5.03 0.72 -1.12
C PRO A 250 6.33 -0.09 -1.29
N ALA A 251 6.32 -1.19 -2.05
CA ALA A 251 7.51 -1.99 -2.34
C ALA A 251 8.60 -1.19 -3.09
N THR A 252 8.22 -0.24 -3.94
CA THR A 252 9.16 0.50 -4.78
C THR A 252 9.41 1.91 -4.25
N LEU A 253 8.44 2.81 -4.38
CA LEU A 253 8.58 4.22 -4.01
C LEU A 253 8.84 4.40 -2.52
N VAL A 254 8.05 3.77 -1.64
CA VAL A 254 8.16 3.97 -0.19
C VAL A 254 9.47 3.40 0.33
N LEU A 255 9.74 2.10 0.10
CA LEU A 255 11.01 1.50 0.54
C LEU A 255 12.22 2.15 -0.13
N GLY A 256 12.09 2.61 -1.36
CA GLY A 256 13.12 3.39 -2.06
C GLY A 256 13.47 4.67 -1.32
N ILE A 257 12.46 5.49 -1.00
CA ILE A 257 12.64 6.74 -0.23
C ILE A 257 13.19 6.45 1.17
N VAL A 258 12.65 5.44 1.85
CA VAL A 258 13.09 5.05 3.20
C VAL A 258 14.57 4.67 3.20
N SER A 259 15.01 3.84 2.25
CA SER A 259 16.40 3.39 2.15
C SER A 259 17.37 4.52 1.82
N LEU A 260 16.92 5.54 1.07
CA LEU A 260 17.70 6.76 0.84
C LEU A 260 17.87 7.59 2.12
N ILE A 261 16.80 7.77 2.89
CA ILE A 261 16.81 8.51 4.16
C ILE A 261 17.71 7.78 5.17
N HIS A 262 17.41 6.50 5.43
CA HIS A 262 18.14 5.66 6.36
C HIS A 262 18.21 4.22 5.82
N PRO A 263 19.40 3.70 5.49
CA PRO A 263 19.56 2.30 5.07
C PRO A 263 18.92 1.33 6.05
N ILE A 264 18.34 0.25 5.53
CA ILE A 264 17.64 -0.75 6.33
C ILE A 264 18.60 -1.89 6.59
N GLU A 265 18.99 -2.09 7.84
CA GLU A 265 19.84 -3.21 8.25
C GLU A 265 19.02 -4.19 9.09
N ILE A 266 19.06 -5.47 8.71
CA ILE A 266 18.31 -6.53 9.37
C ILE A 266 19.26 -7.38 10.20
N LEU A 267 19.03 -7.41 11.52
CA LEU A 267 19.74 -8.29 12.44
C LEU A 267 19.19 -9.73 12.36
N ASP A 268 17.86 -9.87 12.44
CA ASP A 268 17.16 -11.15 12.33
C ASP A 268 16.32 -11.21 11.05
N PHE A 269 16.72 -12.10 10.14
CA PHE A 269 16.08 -12.29 8.85
C PHE A 269 14.92 -13.32 8.90
N SER A 270 14.67 -13.95 10.05
CA SER A 270 13.67 -15.00 10.21
C SER A 270 12.24 -14.54 9.84
N PRO A 271 11.72 -13.40 10.36
CA PRO A 271 10.38 -12.91 9.96
C PRO A 271 10.26 -12.66 8.46
N PHE A 272 11.32 -12.18 7.83
CA PHE A 272 11.33 -11.87 6.41
C PHE A 272 11.42 -13.11 5.53
N THR A 273 12.10 -14.16 5.98
CA THR A 273 12.19 -15.45 5.27
C THR A 273 10.83 -16.14 5.20
N ILE A 274 10.10 -16.15 6.32
CA ILE A 274 8.74 -16.69 6.38
C ILE A 274 7.84 -15.85 5.48
N SER A 275 7.84 -14.52 5.61
CA SER A 275 7.06 -13.63 4.76
C SER A 275 7.34 -13.82 3.27
N LEU A 276 8.61 -13.94 2.87
CA LEU A 276 9.00 -14.20 1.49
C LEU A 276 8.39 -15.51 0.98
N SER A 277 8.45 -16.57 1.78
CA SER A 277 7.89 -17.87 1.41
C SER A 277 6.38 -17.77 1.14
N PHE A 278 5.64 -17.05 2.00
CA PHE A 278 4.19 -16.86 1.83
C PHE A 278 3.83 -15.92 0.68
N ILE A 279 4.61 -14.88 0.41
CA ILE A 279 4.42 -14.04 -0.79
C ILE A 279 4.62 -14.88 -2.05
N VAL A 280 5.68 -15.69 -2.11
CA VAL A 280 5.95 -16.57 -3.26
C VAL A 280 4.85 -17.63 -3.43
N ILE A 281 4.36 -18.23 -2.35
CA ILE A 281 3.24 -19.18 -2.41
C ILE A 281 1.98 -18.50 -2.93
N SER A 282 1.63 -17.32 -2.39
CA SER A 282 0.45 -16.54 -2.80
C SER A 282 0.55 -16.13 -4.27
N ALA A 283 1.73 -15.68 -4.69
CA ALA A 283 2.07 -15.35 -6.06
C ALA A 283 1.87 -16.54 -7.03
N LEU A 284 2.44 -17.69 -6.69
CA LEU A 284 2.30 -18.92 -7.49
C LEU A 284 0.84 -19.36 -7.56
N PHE A 285 0.10 -19.23 -6.46
CA PHE A 285 -1.33 -19.48 -6.43
C PHE A 285 -2.08 -18.61 -7.45
N PHE A 286 -1.87 -17.29 -7.46
CA PHE A 286 -2.48 -16.41 -8.46
C PHE A 286 -2.10 -16.79 -9.89
N LEU A 287 -0.84 -17.16 -10.14
CA LEU A 287 -0.38 -17.58 -11.46
C LEU A 287 -1.10 -18.83 -11.96
N LEU A 288 -1.37 -19.79 -11.07
CA LEU A 288 -2.12 -21.00 -11.39
C LEU A 288 -3.58 -20.69 -11.67
N VAL A 289 -4.26 -19.96 -10.77
CA VAL A 289 -5.68 -19.58 -10.90
C VAL A 289 -5.94 -18.79 -12.18
N VAL A 290 -5.05 -17.85 -12.50
CA VAL A 290 -5.12 -17.05 -13.73
C VAL A 290 -4.97 -17.91 -14.99
N ARG A 291 -4.18 -19.00 -14.93
CA ARG A 291 -3.98 -19.93 -16.05
C ARG A 291 -5.11 -20.93 -16.24
N THR A 292 -5.74 -21.42 -15.16
CA THR A 292 -6.70 -22.53 -15.21
C THR A 292 -8.15 -22.11 -15.34
N GLY A 293 -8.59 -20.95 -14.80
CA GLY A 293 -10.02 -20.71 -14.59
C GLY A 293 -10.64 -19.43 -15.17
N LYS A 294 -9.85 -18.42 -15.56
CA LYS A 294 -10.33 -17.06 -15.93
C LYS A 294 -11.30 -16.40 -14.93
N LYS A 295 -11.54 -16.98 -13.75
CA LYS A 295 -12.42 -16.48 -12.69
C LYS A 295 -11.87 -16.93 -11.35
N ILE A 296 -11.89 -16.04 -10.37
CA ILE A 296 -11.53 -16.39 -9.00
C ILE A 296 -12.81 -16.78 -8.24
N THR A 297 -12.85 -18.00 -7.71
CA THR A 297 -14.00 -18.63 -7.06
C THR A 297 -13.96 -18.48 -5.52
N LYS A 298 -15.08 -18.77 -4.85
CA LYS A 298 -15.14 -18.72 -3.38
C LYS A 298 -14.23 -19.77 -2.72
N GLU A 299 -14.01 -20.91 -3.35
CA GLU A 299 -13.10 -21.95 -2.86
C GLU A 299 -11.66 -21.42 -2.78
N GLU A 300 -11.23 -20.72 -3.83
CA GLU A 300 -9.93 -20.02 -3.88
C GLU A 300 -9.84 -18.90 -2.82
N GLY A 301 -10.95 -18.21 -2.55
CA GLY A 301 -11.05 -17.24 -1.46
C GLY A 301 -10.84 -17.87 -0.07
N TYR A 302 -11.43 -19.04 0.20
CA TYR A 302 -11.21 -19.76 1.46
C TYR A 302 -9.76 -20.22 1.61
N LEU A 303 -9.14 -20.73 0.54
CA LEU A 303 -7.74 -21.15 0.54
C LEU A 303 -6.79 -19.99 0.82
N LEU A 304 -7.02 -18.81 0.23
CA LEU A 304 -6.24 -17.60 0.52
C LEU A 304 -6.39 -17.13 1.97
N LEU A 305 -7.61 -17.23 2.52
CA LEU A 305 -7.87 -16.89 3.92
C LEU A 305 -7.12 -17.85 4.86
N GLU A 306 -7.15 -19.15 4.56
CA GLU A 306 -6.41 -20.17 5.31
C GLU A 306 -4.90 -19.92 5.24
N LEU A 307 -4.38 -19.61 4.05
CA LEU A 307 -2.97 -19.27 3.85
C LEU A 307 -2.54 -18.07 4.72
N TYR A 308 -3.39 -17.04 4.83
CA TYR A 308 -3.13 -15.90 5.72
C TYR A 308 -3.12 -16.30 7.20
N ILE A 309 -4.05 -17.15 7.63
CA ILE A 309 -4.10 -17.62 9.03
C ILE A 309 -2.84 -18.43 9.35
N ILE A 310 -2.44 -19.36 8.47
CA ILE A 310 -1.21 -20.15 8.63
C ILE A 310 0.01 -19.22 8.67
N PHE A 311 0.06 -18.19 7.82
CA PHE A 311 1.12 -17.19 7.85
C PHE A 311 1.25 -16.53 9.23
N VAL A 312 0.15 -15.99 9.77
CA VAL A 312 0.14 -15.32 11.07
C VAL A 312 0.58 -16.27 12.18
N LEU A 313 0.06 -17.49 12.20
CA LEU A 313 0.45 -18.50 13.20
C LEU A 313 1.94 -18.85 13.11
N THR A 314 2.44 -19.05 11.89
CA THR A 314 3.85 -19.39 11.64
C THR A 314 4.78 -18.27 12.10
N GLN A 315 4.42 -17.02 11.82
CA GLN A 315 5.17 -15.85 12.28
C GLN A 315 5.24 -15.78 13.81
N ILE A 316 4.09 -15.93 14.48
CA ILE A 316 4.03 -15.82 15.95
C ILE A 316 4.80 -16.96 16.63
N ILE A 317 4.77 -18.18 16.08
CA ILE A 317 5.41 -19.35 16.69
C ILE A 317 6.92 -19.37 16.44
N LEU A 318 7.38 -19.01 15.24
CA LEU A 318 8.78 -19.20 14.83
C LEU A 318 9.67 -17.96 14.98
N THR A 319 9.10 -16.78 15.23
CA THR A 319 9.85 -15.50 15.21
C THR A 319 9.65 -14.57 16.40
N LYS A 320 8.85 -15.02 17.38
CA LYS A 320 8.66 -14.30 18.65
C LYS A 320 9.90 -14.36 19.52
#